data_AF-A0A392SMG3-F1
#
_entry.id   AF-A0A392SMG3-F1
#
_cell.length_a   1.000
_cell.length_b   1.000
_cell.length_c   1.000
_cell.angle_alpha   90.00
_cell.angle_beta   90.00
_cell.angle_gamma   90.00
#
_symmetry.space_group_name_H-M   'P 1'
#
loop_
_entity.id
_entity.type
_entity.pdbx_description
1 polymer ?
#
loop_
_entity_poly.entity_id
_entity_poly.type
_entity_poly.pdbx_seq_one_letter_code
_entity_poly.pdbx_strand_id
1 'polypeptide(L)'
;EPKLPQYYFGNAIQSIATYASTRDVVDKDLTWCAEQLNKSVKEYDNATVRRVAENWDLEPKCFPMGNHDGGTLQMGSSHRFLMYENDFGWGKPLAVRSGGAN
;
A
#
# COMPACT_ATOMS: atom_id res chain seq x y z
N GLU A 1 3.39 -20.11 -7.81
CA GLU A 1 3.56 -19.07 -8.84
C GLU A 1 4.89 -18.35 -8.69
N PRO A 2 5.51 -17.86 -9.77
CA PRO A 2 6.80 -17.18 -9.68
C PRO A 2 6.64 -15.82 -8.99
N LYS A 3 7.57 -15.50 -8.09
CA LYS A 3 7.67 -14.17 -7.48
C LYS A 3 8.27 -13.20 -8.49
N LEU A 4 8.00 -11.91 -8.30
CA LEU A 4 8.77 -10.88 -9.00
C LEU A 4 10.27 -11.05 -8.68
N PRO A 5 11.16 -10.77 -9.65
CA PRO A 5 12.59 -10.72 -9.39
C PRO A 5 12.90 -9.81 -8.20
N GLN A 6 13.87 -10.20 -7.38
CA GLN A 6 14.26 -9.44 -6.18
C GLN A 6 14.59 -7.97 -6.49
N TYR A 7 15.17 -7.71 -7.66
CA TYR A 7 15.57 -6.38 -8.12
C TYR A 7 14.69 -5.87 -9.27
N TYR A 8 13.43 -6.32 -9.35
CA TYR A 8 12.47 -5.77 -10.31
C TYR A 8 12.39 -4.25 -10.13
N PHE A 9 12.66 -3.52 -11.20
CA PHE A 9 12.66 -2.06 -11.21
C PHE A 9 11.46 -1.54 -12.00
N GLY A 10 10.35 -1.33 -11.29
CA GLY A 10 9.09 -0.87 -11.85
C GLY A 10 8.01 -0.76 -10.77
N ASN A 11 6.81 -0.35 -11.16
CA ASN A 11 5.68 -0.24 -10.25
C ASN A 11 4.95 -1.58 -10.12
N ALA A 12 5.12 -2.25 -8.99
CA ALA A 12 4.37 -3.44 -8.62
C ALA A 12 3.47 -3.13 -7.41
N ILE A 13 2.58 -2.16 -7.59
CA ILE A 13 1.68 -1.66 -6.55
C ILE A 13 0.24 -1.69 -7.02
N GLN A 14 -0.66 -2.12 -6.14
CA GLN A 14 -2.11 -2.05 -6.32
C GLN A 14 -2.71 -1.62 -4.98
N SER A 15 -3.76 -0.80 -5.01
CA SER A 15 -4.46 -0.39 -3.80
C SER A 15 -5.63 -1.30 -3.52
N ILE A 16 -5.85 -1.59 -2.25
CA ILE A 16 -6.99 -2.37 -1.76
C ILE A 16 -7.80 -1.48 -0.82
N ALA A 17 -9.11 -1.61 -0.88
CA ALA A 17 -10.01 -0.87 -0.01
C ALA A 17 -10.53 -1.78 1.11
N THR A 18 -10.48 -1.29 2.34
CA THR A 18 -11.17 -1.86 3.50
C THR A 18 -12.30 -0.92 3.88
N TYR A 19 -13.52 -1.43 3.92
CA TYR A 19 -14.70 -0.62 4.25
C TYR A 19 -15.16 -0.92 5.67
N ALA A 20 -15.46 0.14 6.42
CA ALA A 20 -16.05 0.08 7.74
C ALA A 20 -16.93 1.31 7.96
N SER A 21 -17.94 1.20 8.83
CA SER A 21 -18.73 2.38 9.20
C SER A 21 -17.89 3.30 10.11
N THR A 22 -18.08 4.61 10.01
CA THR A 22 -17.42 5.57 10.93
C THR A 22 -17.69 5.23 12.38
N ARG A 23 -18.90 4.75 12.68
CA ARG A 23 -19.29 4.32 14.01
C ARG A 23 -18.43 3.15 14.50
N ASP A 24 -18.26 2.10 13.70
CA ASP A 24 -17.43 0.96 14.10
C ASP A 24 -15.96 1.38 14.29
N VAL A 25 -15.44 2.24 13.42
CA VAL A 25 -14.06 2.74 13.54
C VAL A 25 -13.84 3.52 14.84
N VAL A 26 -14.84 4.28 15.30
CA VAL A 26 -14.77 5.09 16.53
C VAL A 26 -15.06 4.25 17.79
N ASP A 27 -16.02 3.33 17.71
CA ASP A 27 -16.51 2.57 18.85
C ASP A 27 -15.65 1.32 19.17
N LYS A 28 -14.88 0.82 18.19
CA LYS A 28 -14.02 -0.37 18.34
C LYS A 28 -12.57 -0.01 18.66
N ASP A 29 -11.81 -0.98 19.13
CA ASP A 29 -10.41 -0.81 19.47
C ASP A 29 -9.48 -0.88 18.24
N LEU A 30 -8.21 -0.54 18.46
CA LEU A 30 -7.17 -0.58 17.41
C LEU A 30 -6.96 -1.99 16.86
N THR A 31 -7.12 -3.02 17.71
CA THR A 31 -6.97 -4.42 17.32
C THR A 31 -8.00 -4.78 16.25
N TRP A 32 -9.26 -4.40 16.45
CA TRP A 32 -10.33 -4.61 15.49
C TRP A 32 -10.05 -3.93 14.16
N CYS A 33 -9.59 -2.67 14.16
CA CYS A 33 -9.21 -1.95 12.94
C CYS A 33 -8.07 -2.66 12.20
N ALA A 34 -7.03 -3.09 12.92
CA ALA A 34 -5.91 -3.83 12.35
C ALA A 34 -6.34 -5.17 11.75
N GLU A 35 -7.30 -5.87 12.37
CA GLU A 35 -7.87 -7.10 11.84
C GLU A 35 -8.63 -6.89 10.53
N GLN A 36 -9.41 -5.82 10.38
CA GLN A 36 -10.12 -5.54 9.12
C GLN A 36 -9.12 -5.32 7.98
N LEU A 37 -8.08 -4.51 8.22
CA LEU A 37 -7.00 -4.30 7.26
C LEU A 37 -6.27 -5.61 6.93
N ASN A 38 -5.97 -6.43 7.94
CA ASN A 38 -5.27 -7.70 7.75
C ASN A 38 -6.10 -8.70 6.92
N LYS A 39 -7.42 -8.75 7.12
CA LYS A 39 -8.33 -9.57 6.31
C LYS A 39 -8.27 -9.16 4.84
N SER A 40 -8.42 -7.86 4.54
CA SER A 40 -8.34 -7.38 3.16
C SER A 40 -6.98 -7.70 2.52
N VAL A 41 -5.87 -7.56 3.24
CA VAL A 41 -4.53 -7.91 2.72
C VAL A 41 -4.40 -9.41 2.45
N LYS A 42 -4.93 -10.28 3.34
CA LYS A 42 -4.87 -11.73 3.18
C LYS A 42 -5.74 -12.25 2.04
N GLU A 43 -6.91 -11.66 1.84
CA GLU A 43 -7.84 -12.01 0.78
C GLU A 43 -7.33 -11.58 -0.61
N TYR A 44 -6.45 -10.57 -0.66
CA TYR A 44 -5.88 -10.06 -1.91
C TYR A 44 -4.76 -10.96 -2.44
N ASP A 45 -5.17 -12.05 -3.08
CA ASP A 45 -4.29 -13.12 -3.55
C ASP A 45 -3.73 -12.89 -4.97
N ASN A 46 -2.92 -13.84 -5.44
CA ASN A 46 -2.30 -13.78 -6.77
C ASN A 46 -3.34 -13.71 -7.91
N ALA A 47 -4.45 -14.44 -7.77
CA ALA A 47 -5.51 -14.45 -8.78
C ALA A 47 -6.15 -13.06 -8.90
N THR A 48 -6.39 -12.41 -7.75
CA THR A 48 -6.92 -11.05 -7.69
C THR A 48 -5.95 -10.03 -8.30
N VAL A 49 -4.65 -10.12 -7.97
CA VAL A 49 -3.61 -9.25 -8.54
C VAL A 49 -3.58 -9.32 -10.07
N ARG A 50 -3.61 -10.54 -10.63
CA ARG A 50 -3.59 -10.78 -12.08
C ARG A 50 -4.83 -10.23 -12.76
N ARG A 51 -6.01 -10.52 -12.21
CA ARG A 51 -7.29 -9.99 -12.72
C ARG A 51 -7.30 -8.46 -12.75
N VAL A 52 -6.76 -7.81 -11.72
CA VAL A 52 -6.68 -6.33 -11.69
C VAL A 52 -5.70 -5.80 -12.73
N ALA A 53 -4.57 -6.47 -12.96
CA ALA A 53 -3.63 -6.11 -14.01
C ALA A 53 -4.26 -6.27 -15.41
N GLU A 54 -4.91 -7.42 -15.68
CA GLU A 54 -5.62 -7.69 -16.94
C GLU A 54 -6.72 -6.65 -17.20
N ASN A 55 -7.52 -6.32 -16.19
CA ASN A 55 -8.54 -5.29 -16.32
C ASN A 55 -7.94 -3.90 -16.61
N TRP A 56 -6.78 -3.59 -16.03
CA TRP A 56 -6.09 -2.32 -16.27
C TRP A 56 -5.50 -2.27 -17.68
N ASP A 57 -5.02 -3.39 -18.22
CA ASP A 57 -4.55 -3.47 -19.62
C ASP A 57 -5.70 -3.27 -20.62
N LEU A 58 -6.90 -3.76 -20.30
CA LEU A 58 -8.10 -3.57 -21.12
C LEU A 58 -8.65 -2.14 -21.04
N GLU A 59 -8.61 -1.52 -19.86
CA GLU A 59 -9.12 -0.17 -19.62
C GLU A 59 -8.13 0.63 -18.75
N PRO A 60 -7.06 1.16 -19.36
CA PRO A 60 -6.06 1.94 -18.64
C PRO A 60 -6.69 3.21 -18.09
N LYS A 61 -6.57 3.40 -16.78
CA LYS A 61 -7.09 4.57 -16.09
C LYS A 61 -6.02 5.20 -15.22
N CYS A 62 -6.08 6.52 -15.12
CA CYS A 62 -5.29 7.26 -14.15
C CYS A 62 -5.69 6.84 -12.74
N PHE A 63 -4.70 6.73 -11.87
CA PHE A 63 -4.94 6.42 -10.47
C PHE A 63 -5.79 7.56 -9.85
N PRO A 64 -6.95 7.26 -9.26
CA PRO A 64 -7.82 8.29 -8.70
C PRO A 64 -7.16 8.83 -7.42
N MET A 65 -6.43 9.93 -7.55
CA MET A 65 -5.83 10.62 -6.43
C MET A 65 -6.88 11.47 -5.72
N GLY A 66 -6.91 11.44 -4.38
CA GLY A 66 -7.73 12.32 -3.55
C GLY A 66 -8.76 11.62 -2.66
N ASN A 67 -9.28 12.39 -1.71
CA ASN A 67 -10.35 11.99 -0.79
C ASN A 67 -11.64 12.73 -1.19
N HIS A 68 -12.21 12.35 -2.33
CA HIS A 68 -13.34 13.09 -2.92
C HIS A 68 -14.61 13.03 -2.05
N ASP A 69 -14.76 11.98 -1.24
CA ASP A 69 -15.92 11.75 -0.37
C ASP A 69 -15.70 12.25 1.07
N GLY A 70 -14.49 12.71 1.41
CA GLY A 70 -14.12 13.14 2.75
C GLY A 70 -13.97 12.01 3.77
N GLY A 71 -14.45 10.80 3.45
CA GLY A 71 -14.44 9.62 4.32
C GLY A 71 -13.32 8.62 4.02
N THR A 72 -12.57 8.82 2.92
CA THR A 72 -11.50 7.92 2.52
C THR A 72 -10.15 8.33 3.10
N LEU A 73 -9.51 7.43 3.84
CA LEU A 73 -8.12 7.55 4.24
C LEU A 73 -7.24 6.68 3.33
N GLN A 74 -6.29 7.30 2.64
CA GLN A 74 -5.28 6.58 1.86
C GLN A 74 -3.99 6.48 2.68
N MET A 75 -3.43 5.28 2.75
CA MET A 75 -2.17 5.02 3.45
C MET A 75 -1.28 4.18 2.54
N GLY A 76 -0.01 4.58 2.44
CA GLY A 76 1.01 3.85 1.71
C GLY A 76 2.33 3.95 2.44
N SER A 77 2.93 2.83 2.79
CA SER A 77 4.32 2.77 3.22
C SER A 77 4.85 1.36 3.04
N SER A 78 6.17 1.23 2.93
CA SER A 78 6.83 -0.06 2.93
C SER A 78 8.02 0.01 3.85
N HIS A 79 7.95 -0.70 4.97
CA HIS A 79 9.05 -0.91 5.90
C HIS A 79 10.16 -1.81 5.31
N ARG A 80 9.95 -2.38 4.12
CA ARG A 80 10.86 -3.36 3.49
C ARG A 80 11.96 -2.71 2.66
N PHE A 81 11.89 -1.41 2.41
CA PHE A 81 12.99 -0.70 1.78
C PHE A 81 14.08 -0.43 2.82
N LEU A 82 15.30 -0.84 2.50
CA LEU A 82 16.48 -0.74 3.37
C LEU A 82 17.02 0.70 3.41
N MET A 83 16.14 1.68 3.65
CA MET A 83 16.47 3.10 3.57
C MET A 83 17.55 3.50 4.58
N TYR A 84 17.56 2.85 5.76
CA TYR A 84 18.52 3.08 6.84
C TYR A 84 19.86 2.35 6.64
N GLU A 85 19.97 1.46 5.64
CA GLU A 85 21.21 0.70 5.38
C GLU A 85 22.09 1.32 4.30
N ASN A 86 21.62 2.36 3.62
CA ASN A 86 22.36 3.03 2.56
C ASN A 86 23.61 3.73 3.11
N ASP A 87 24.80 3.32 2.68
CA ASP A 87 26.07 3.98 2.97
C ASP A 87 26.82 4.27 1.66
N PHE A 88 27.04 5.55 1.39
CA PHE A 88 27.75 6.02 0.19
C PHE A 88 29.24 6.31 0.45
N GLY A 89 29.77 5.92 1.61
CA GLY A 89 31.16 6.12 2.02
C GLY A 89 31.37 7.16 3.13
N TRP A 90 30.29 7.75 3.63
CA TRP A 90 30.29 8.76 4.70
C TRP A 90 29.50 8.32 5.95
N GLY A 91 29.09 7.06 6.01
CA GLY A 91 28.30 6.48 7.09
C GLY A 91 26.81 6.38 6.77
N LYS A 92 26.11 5.65 7.64
CA LYS A 92 24.66 5.40 7.52
C LYS A 92 23.81 6.64 7.83
N PRO A 93 22.55 6.70 7.36
CA PRO A 93 21.68 7.84 7.61
C PRO A 93 21.32 7.93 9.09
N LEU A 94 21.40 9.13 9.68
CA LEU A 94 20.91 9.41 11.03
C LEU A 94 19.37 9.40 11.09
N ALA A 95 18.72 9.86 10.02
CA ALA A 95 17.26 9.89 9.90
C ALA A 95 16.85 9.79 8.42
N VAL A 96 15.71 9.14 8.16
CA VAL A 96 15.06 9.08 6.84
C VAL A 96 13.74 9.83 6.93
N ARG A 97 13.48 10.73 5.98
CA ARG A 97 12.26 11.52 5.90
C ARG A 97 11.64 11.38 4.52
N SER A 98 10.33 11.55 4.43
CA SER A 98 9.64 11.68 3.16
C SER A 98 9.62 13.15 2.71
N GLY A 99 9.51 13.37 1.39
CA GLY A 99 9.22 14.68 0.84
C GLY A 99 7.75 15.06 1.09
N GLY A 100 7.42 16.36 1.09
CA GLY A 100 6.10 16.88 1.47
C GLY A 100 4.90 16.48 0.59
N ALA A 101 5.13 15.66 -0.44
CA ALA A 101 4.08 15.03 -1.24
C ALA A 101 3.68 13.63 -0.70
N ASN A 102 4.22 13.20 0.45
CA ASN A 102 3.88 11.94 1.12
C ASN A 102 3.40 12.20 2.55
#